data_AF-A0A925RLI2-F1
#
_entry.id   AF-A0A925RLI2-F1
#
_cell.length_a   1.000
_cell.length_b   1.000
_cell.length_c   1.000
_cell.angle_alpha   90.00
_cell.angle_beta   90.00
_cell.angle_gamma   90.00
#
_symmetry.space_group_name_H-M   'P 1'
#
loop_
_entity.id
_entity.type
_entity.pdbx_description
1 polymer ?
#
loop_
_entity_poly.entity_id
_entity_poly.type
_entity_poly.pdbx_seq_one_letter_code
_entity_poly.pdbx_strand_id
1 'polypeptide(L)' 'DVLRWELTALASGGTRLTLHHTLADRSWLTKVTAGWHLCIDVLAEALSGNAFGRIVAGEAKQFGWEALERGYAATLGDAS' A
#
# COMPACT_ATOMS: atom_id res chain seq x y z
N ASP A 1 -15.53 -2.89 4.42
CA ASP A 1 -14.10 -3.15 4.66
C ASP A 1 -13.70 -2.73 6.06
N VAL A 2 -12.61 -3.31 6.58
CA VAL A 2 -12.04 -2.96 7.89
C VAL A 2 -10.55 -2.69 7.72
N LEU A 3 -10.11 -1.48 8.07
CA LEU A 3 -8.72 -1.07 8.04
C LEU A 3 -8.19 -0.93 9.48
N ARG A 4 -7.08 -1.59 9.80
CA ARG A 4 -6.41 -1.50 11.11
C ARG A 4 -4.92 -1.24 10.92
N TRP A 5 -4.43 -0.25 11.66
CA TRP A 5 -3.01 0.09 11.73
C TRP A 5 -2.47 -0.34 13.09
N GLU A 6 -1.34 -1.04 13.08
CA GLU A 6 -0.60 -1.37 14.29
C GLU A 6 0.80 -0.79 14.21
N LEU A 7 1.17 -0.09 15.28
CA LEU A 7 2.47 0.55 15.40
C LEU A 7 3.18 -0.05 16.61
N THR A 8 4.31 -0.70 16.36
CA THR A 8 5.15 -1.30 17.39
C THR A 8 6.50 -0.60 17.41
N ALA A 9 6.89 -0.05 18.55
CA ALA A 9 8.22 0.51 18.74
C ALA A 9 9.28 -0.60 18.64
N LEU A 10 10.37 -0.33 17.92
CA LEU A 10 11.49 -1.26 17.79
C LEU A 10 12.56 -0.95 18.83
N ALA A 11 13.14 -2.00 19.44
CA ALA A 11 14.20 -1.84 20.44
C ALA A 11 15.46 -1.15 19.87
N SER A 12 15.71 -1.30 18.57
CA SER A 12 16.78 -0.60 17.84
C SER A 12 16.48 0.87 17.55
N GLY A 13 15.31 1.38 17.96
CA GLY A 13 14.76 2.66 17.51
C GLY A 13 13.89 2.50 16.26
N GLY A 14 12.98 3.46 16.05
CA GLY A 14 12.01 3.45 14.96
C GLY A 14 10.69 2.72 15.29
N THR A 15 9.82 2.58 14.28
CA THR A 15 8.50 1.98 14.42
C THR A 15 8.24 1.00 13.29
N ARG A 16 7.81 -0.22 13.63
CA ARG A 16 7.20 -1.12 12.66
C ARG A 16 5.73 -0.76 12.54
N LEU A 17 5.32 -0.44 11.32
CA LEU A 17 3.94 -0.23 10.96
C LEU A 17 3.42 -1.49 10.25
N THR A 18 2.29 -2.02 10.71
CA THR A 18 1.56 -3.10 10.07
C THR A 18 0.18 -2.57 9.66
N LEU A 19 -0.14 -2.66 8.37
CA LEU A 19 -1.45 -2.35 7.83
C LEU A 19 -2.22 -3.66 7.58
N HIS A 20 -3.38 -3.79 8.21
CA HIS A 20 -4.33 -4.86 7.93
C HIS A 20 -5.55 -4.26 7.23
N HIS A 21 -5.90 -4.80 6.06
CA HIS A 21 -7.11 -4.41 5.36
C HIS A 21 -7.94 -5.64 5.01
N THR A 22 -9.11 -5.76 5.63
CA THR A 22 -10.10 -6.79 5.31
C THR A 22 -11.07 -6.24 4.29
N LEU A 23 -11.03 -6.80 3.08
CA LEU A 23 -11.93 -6.45 1.98
C LEU A 23 -13.20 -7.30 2.02
N ALA A 24 -14.35 -6.66 1.89
CA ALA A 24 -15.63 -7.34 1.75
C ALA A 24 -15.81 -7.95 0.35
N ASP A 25 -15.25 -7.30 -0.68
CA ASP A 25 -15.26 -7.78 -2.05
C ASP A 25 -13.84 -8.09 -2.54
N ARG A 26 -13.59 -9.37 -2.82
CA ARG A 26 -12.29 -9.87 -3.29
C ARG A 26 -11.92 -9.29 -4.66
N SER A 27 -12.87 -8.84 -5.48
CA SER A 27 -12.59 -8.24 -6.79
C SER A 27 -11.73 -6.96 -6.70
N TRP A 28 -11.67 -6.36 -5.50
CA TRP A 28 -10.85 -5.19 -5.21
C TRP A 28 -9.44 -5.52 -4.71
N LEU A 29 -9.14 -6.79 -4.44
CA LEU A 29 -7.92 -7.19 -3.73
C LEU A 29 -6.63 -6.67 -4.39
N THR A 30 -6.44 -6.93 -5.68
CA THR A 30 -5.22 -6.54 -6.40
C THR A 30 -5.10 -5.02 -6.51
N LYS A 31 -6.20 -4.35 -6.86
CA LYS A 31 -6.30 -2.90 -7.02
C LYS A 31 -5.97 -2.15 -5.72
N VAL A 32 -6.56 -2.60 -4.62
CA VAL A 32 -6.37 -1.99 -3.30
C VAL A 32 -4.98 -2.29 -2.76
N THR A 33 -4.44 -3.50 -2.99
CA THR A 33 -3.07 -3.83 -2.58
C THR A 33 -2.05 -2.96 -3.31
N ALA A 34 -2.19 -2.77 -4.63
CA ALA A 34 -1.35 -1.86 -5.40
C ALA A 34 -1.48 -0.40 -4.93
N GLY A 35 -2.69 0.05 -4.58
CA GLY A 35 -2.92 1.37 -4.00
C GLY A 35 -2.22 1.56 -2.65
N TRP A 36 -2.35 0.58 -1.75
CA TRP A 36 -1.66 0.63 -0.45
C TRP A 36 -0.15 0.63 -0.58
N HIS A 37 0.42 -0.15 -1.50
CA HIS A 37 1.85 -0.17 -1.76
C HIS A 37 2.38 1.25 -2.04
N LEU A 38 1.77 1.97 -2.98
CA LEU A 38 2.17 3.34 -3.30
C LEU A 38 1.98 4.30 -2.12
N CYS A 39 0.89 4.18 -1.37
CA CYS A 39 0.67 5.00 -0.19
C CYS A 39 1.78 4.80 0.87
N ILE A 40 2.27 3.57 1.03
CA ILE A 40 3.35 3.26 1.97
C ILE A 40 4.71 3.79 1.47
N ASP A 41 4.98 3.73 0.18
CA ASP A 41 6.18 4.35 -0.40
C ASP A 41 6.20 5.87 -0.19
N VAL A 42 5.06 6.53 -0.43
CA VAL A 42 4.92 7.98 -0.17
C VAL A 42 5.10 8.30 1.31
N LEU A 43 4.54 7.48 2.20
CA LEU A 43 4.73 7.63 3.64
C LEU A 43 6.21 7.49 4.01
N ALA A 44 6.94 6.54 3.42
CA ALA A 44 8.36 6.34 3.67
C ALA A 44 9.21 7.53 3.22
N GLU A 45 8.92 8.11 2.06
CA GLU A 45 9.61 9.33 1.57
C GLU A 45 9.29 10.54 2.44
N ALA A 46 8.02 10.72 2.84
CA ALA A 46 7.61 11.79 3.74
C ALA A 46 8.32 11.69 5.11
N LEU A 47 8.44 10.48 5.66
CA LEU A 47 9.18 10.24 6.91
C LEU A 47 10.69 10.43 6.76
N SER A 48 11.22 10.27 5.55
CA SER A 48 12.62 10.54 5.22
C SER A 48 12.91 12.03 4.97
N GLY A 49 11.90 12.90 5.09
CA GLY A 49 12.02 14.35 4.87
C GLY A 49 11.86 14.79 3.41
N ASN A 50 11.62 13.85 2.49
CA ASN A 50 11.37 14.11 1.08
C ASN A 50 9.85 14.15 0.81
N ALA A 51 9.16 15.14 1.38
CA ALA A 51 7.73 15.27 1.17
C ALA A 51 7.43 15.62 -0.29
N PHE A 52 7.04 14.62 -1.09
CA PHE A 52 6.35 14.85 -2.34
C PHE A 52 4.99 15.50 -2.02
N GLY A 53 4.52 16.41 -2.89
CA GLY A 53 3.14 16.87 -2.83
C GLY A 53 2.16 15.67 -2.86
N ARG A 54 0.93 15.87 -2.40
CA ARG A 54 -0.10 14.82 -2.33
C ARG A 54 -0.26 14.13 -3.69
N ILE A 55 0.11 12.85 -3.79
CA ILE A 55 -0.17 12.01 -4.97
C ILE A 55 -1.62 11.53 -4.89
N VAL A 56 -2.48 11.92 -5.84
CA VAL A 56 -3.90 11.56 -5.80
C VAL A 56 -4.43 10.98 -7.11
N ALA A 57 -5.26 9.95 -6.99
CA ALA A 57 -6.08 9.41 -8.06
C ALA A 57 -5.29 9.06 -9.34
N GLY A 58 -5.57 9.70 -10.47
CA GLY A 58 -4.96 9.40 -11.77
C GLY A 58 -3.42 9.49 -11.78
N GLU A 59 -2.85 10.28 -10.88
CA GLU A 59 -1.41 10.39 -10.69
C GLU A 59 -0.76 9.08 -10.23
N ALA A 60 -1.47 8.21 -9.50
CA ALA A 60 -0.92 6.93 -9.07
C ALA A 60 -0.47 6.05 -10.27
N LYS A 61 -1.14 6.17 -11.42
CA LYS A 61 -0.75 5.47 -12.64
C LYS A 61 0.64 5.87 -13.13
N GLN A 62 1.02 7.14 -12.97
CA GLN A 62 2.34 7.63 -13.35
C GLN A 62 3.46 7.11 -12.43
N PHE A 63 3.09 6.54 -11.29
CA PHE A 63 3.98 5.90 -10.33
C PHE A 63 3.92 4.36 -10.39
N GLY A 64 3.52 3.79 -11.53
CA GLY A 64 3.64 2.35 -11.77
C GLY A 64 2.52 1.49 -11.16
N TRP A 65 1.41 2.10 -10.74
CA TRP A 65 0.27 1.37 -10.16
C TRP A 65 -0.20 0.17 -11.02
N GLU A 66 -0.25 0.31 -12.35
CA GLU A 66 -0.70 -0.79 -13.23
C GLU A 66 0.25 -1.98 -13.24
N ALA A 67 1.56 -1.75 -13.08
CA ALA A 67 2.54 -2.83 -12.98
C ALA A 67 2.44 -3.54 -11.62
N LEU A 68 2.23 -2.78 -10.54
CA LEU A 68 2.01 -3.32 -9.20
C LEU A 68 0.73 -4.17 -9.15
N GLU A 69 -0.37 -3.67 -9.72
CA GLU A 69 -1.64 -4.38 -9.76
C GLU A 69 -1.52 -5.72 -10.49
N ARG A 70 -0.87 -5.74 -11.66
CA ARG A 70 -0.55 -6.99 -12.38
C ARG A 70 0.33 -7.94 -11.58
N GLY A 71 1.36 -7.43 -10.89
CA GLY A 71 2.23 -8.24 -10.04
C GLY A 71 1.48 -8.89 -8.87
N TYR A 72 0.59 -8.13 -8.23
CA TYR A 72 -0.28 -8.66 -7.19
C TYR A 72 -1.33 -9.62 -7.74
N ALA A 73 -1.86 -9.39 -8.95
CA ALA A 73 -2.74 -10.36 -9.60
C ALA A 73 -2.03 -11.70 -9.85
N ALA A 74 -0.77 -11.69 -10.28
CA ALA A 74 0.02 -12.92 -10.44
C ALA A 74 0.28 -13.66 -9.12
N THR A 75 0.32 -12.94 -7.99
CA THR A 75 0.65 -13.52 -6.67
C THR A 75 -0.59 -13.89 -5.84
N LEU A 76 -1.66 -13.13 -5.97
CA LEU A 76 -2.87 -13.19 -5.12
C LEU A 76 -4.16 -13.49 -5.91
N GLY A 77 -4.09 -13.42 -7.23
CA GLY A 77 -5.22 -13.57 -8.14
C GLY A 77 -5.71 -15.00 -8.32
N ASP A 78 -4.85 -16.00 -8.13
CA ASP A 78 -5.24 -17.40 -8.26
C ASP A 78 -5.59 -18.03 -6.90
N ALA A 79 -6.89 -18.13 -6.67
CA ALA A 79 -7.50 -19.26 -5.98
C ALA A 79 -8.74 -19.66 -6.81
N SER A 80 -8.51 -20.34 -7.93
CA SER A 80 -9.52 -21.00 -8.76
C SER A 80 -8.99 -22.38 -9.14
#